data_AF-A0A842FJT3-F1
#
_entry.id   AF-A0A842FJT3-F1
#
_cell.length_a   1.000
_cell.length_b   1.000
_cell.length_c   1.000
_cell.angle_alpha   90.00
_cell.angle_beta   90.00
_cell.angle_gamma   90.00
#
_symmetry.space_group_name_H-M   'P 1'
#
loop_
_entity.id
_entity.type
_entity.pdbx_description
1 polymer ?
#
loop_
_entity_poly.entity_id
_entity_poly.type
_entity_poly.pdbx_seq_one_letter_code
_entity_poly.pdbx_strand_id
1 'polypeptide(L)'
;MIMMMYALKRSTRKSGHSVITTLPPDVMKKLGIISGDNVEFVIKDNEVELRKAAEKKETVSPEFLKMAEEVLDEYDQAFRGLIDR
;
A
#
# COMPACT_ATOMS: atom_id res chain seq x y z
N MET A 1 21.83 -21.61 3.15
CA MET A 1 20.71 -21.01 3.92
C MET A 1 19.61 -22.06 4.01
N ILE A 2 19.35 -22.59 5.21
CA ILE A 2 18.31 -23.63 5.39
C ILE A 2 16.95 -22.91 5.47
N MET A 3 16.02 -23.28 4.60
CA MET A 3 14.65 -22.76 4.64
C MET A 3 13.90 -23.48 5.75
N MET A 4 13.48 -22.73 6.78
CA MET A 4 12.69 -23.27 7.88
C MET A 4 11.20 -23.10 7.57
N MET A 5 10.51 -24.21 7.33
CA MET A 5 9.06 -24.26 7.13
C MET A 5 8.40 -24.78 8.41
N TYR A 6 7.46 -24.02 8.96
CA TYR A 6 6.62 -24.45 10.08
C TYR A 6 5.21 -23.89 9.91
N ALA A 7 4.20 -24.64 10.35
CA ALA A 7 2.80 -24.25 10.26
C ALA A 7 2.26 -23.83 11.63
N LEU A 8 1.54 -22.72 11.68
CA LEU A 8 0.84 -22.24 12.88
C LEU A 8 -0.67 -22.39 12.69
N LYS A 9 -1.33 -23.06 13.63
CA LYS A 9 -2.79 -23.22 13.64
C LYS A 9 -3.43 -22.21 14.60
N ARG A 10 -4.51 -21.57 14.17
CA ARG A 10 -5.39 -20.74 15.02
C ARG A 10 -6.84 -21.12 14.80
N SER A 11 -7.63 -21.04 15.86
CA SER A 11 -9.08 -21.17 15.74
C SER A 11 -9.66 -19.89 15.14
N THR A 12 -10.77 -20.05 14.44
CA THR A 12 -11.60 -18.94 14.01
C THR A 12 -12.76 -18.77 14.99
N ARG A 13 -13.33 -17.58 15.03
CA ARG A 13 -14.58 -17.30 15.75
C ARG A 13 -15.47 -16.36 14.95
N LYS A 14 -16.78 -16.47 15.15
CA LYS A 14 -17.75 -15.53 14.59
C LYS A 14 -17.66 -14.21 15.35
N SER A 15 -17.70 -13.10 14.62
CA SER A 15 -17.81 -11.75 15.16
C SER A 15 -18.70 -10.94 14.23
N GLY A 16 -19.92 -10.64 14.69
CA GLY A 16 -20.96 -10.07 13.83
C GLY A 16 -21.26 -10.94 12.61
N HIS A 17 -21.16 -10.35 11.42
CA HIS A 17 -21.32 -11.02 10.12
C HIS A 17 -20.02 -11.63 9.58
N SER A 18 -18.92 -11.55 10.34
CA SER A 18 -17.58 -11.97 9.90
C SER A 18 -17.05 -13.16 10.68
N VAL A 19 -16.05 -13.83 10.10
CA VAL A 19 -15.23 -14.83 10.77
C VAL A 19 -13.84 -14.25 10.94
N ILE A 20 -13.33 -14.26 12.17
CA ILE A 20 -12.03 -13.69 12.51
C ILE A 20 -11.11 -14.73 13.13
N THR A 21 -9.81 -14.53 12.97
CA THR A 21 -8.77 -15.26 13.71
C THR A 21 -7.74 -14.28 14.25
N THR A 22 -6.99 -14.70 15.26
CA THR A 22 -5.90 -13.88 15.80
C THR A 22 -4.63 -14.08 14.98
N LEU A 23 -3.91 -12.99 14.72
CA LEU A 23 -2.57 -13.07 14.15
C LEU A 23 -1.56 -13.31 15.29
N PRO A 24 -0.81 -14.43 15.28
CA PRO A 24 0.23 -14.68 16.27
C PRO A 24 1.35 -13.62 16.19
N PRO A 25 2.05 -13.33 17.30
CA PRO A 25 3.16 -12.36 17.31
C PRO A 25 4.23 -12.64 16.24
N ASP A 26 4.57 -13.90 16.02
CA ASP A 26 5.55 -14.29 14.99
C ASP A 26 5.08 -13.95 13.57
N VAL A 27 3.79 -14.11 13.29
CA VAL A 27 3.19 -13.76 12.00
C VAL A 27 3.19 -12.24 11.83
N MET A 28 2.79 -11.49 12.85
CA MET A 28 2.82 -10.02 12.85
C MET A 28 4.24 -9.50 12.59
N LYS A 29 5.25 -10.06 13.28
CA LYS A 29 6.67 -9.70 13.12
C LYS A 29 7.17 -10.00 11.71
N LYS A 30 6.79 -11.15 11.14
CA LYS A 30 7.21 -11.55 9.79
C LYS A 30 6.59 -10.68 8.70
N LEU A 31 5.34 -10.27 8.88
CA LEU A 31 4.63 -9.39 7.94
C LEU A 31 4.89 -7.89 8.19
N GLY A 32 5.57 -7.53 9.29
CA GLY A 32 5.82 -6.13 9.66
C GLY A 32 4.53 -5.35 9.98
N ILE A 33 3.54 -6.02 10.58
CA ILE A 33 2.21 -5.47 10.89
C ILE A 33 2.13 -5.12 12.37
N ILE A 34 1.55 -3.96 12.68
CA ILE A 34 1.13 -3.58 14.03
C ILE A 34 -0.39 -3.42 14.15
N SER A 35 -0.91 -3.34 15.37
CA SER A 35 -2.33 -3.05 15.60
C SER A 35 -2.72 -1.72 14.96
N GLY A 36 -3.76 -1.73 14.13
CA GLY A 36 -4.23 -0.55 13.38
C GLY A 36 -3.79 -0.53 11.92
N ASP A 37 -2.81 -1.34 11.52
CA ASP A 37 -2.45 -1.50 10.11
C ASP A 37 -3.56 -2.22 9.33
N ASN A 38 -3.62 -1.91 8.02
CA ASN A 38 -4.45 -2.64 7.09
C ASN A 38 -3.72 -3.86 6.52
N VAL A 39 -4.47 -4.93 6.29
CA VAL A 39 -4.01 -6.14 5.60
C VAL A 39 -4.84 -6.35 4.34
N GLU A 40 -4.24 -6.95 3.33
CA GLU A 40 -4.93 -7.34 2.12
C GLU A 40 -4.87 -8.85 1.93
N PHE A 41 -5.99 -9.40 1.44
CA PHE A 41 -6.10 -10.79 1.04
C PHE A 41 -5.98 -10.83 -0.48
N VAL A 42 -4.91 -11.42 -0.98
CA VAL A 42 -4.71 -11.64 -2.42
C VAL A 42 -5.21 -13.05 -2.74
N ILE A 43 -6.28 -13.13 -3.53
CA ILE A 43 -6.91 -14.38 -3.92
C ILE A 43 -6.32 -14.82 -5.26
N LYS A 44 -5.73 -16.02 -5.30
CA LYS A 44 -5.18 -16.66 -6.50
C LYS A 44 -5.75 -18.07 -6.57
N ASP A 45 -6.77 -18.27 -7.40
CA ASP A 45 -7.53 -19.53 -7.49
C ASP A 45 -8.03 -20.03 -6.13
N ASN A 46 -7.50 -21.15 -5.65
CA ASN A 46 -7.84 -21.77 -4.37
C ASN A 46 -6.90 -21.38 -3.22
N GLU A 47 -5.97 -20.45 -3.46
CA GLU A 47 -5.03 -19.95 -2.48
C GLU A 47 -5.34 -18.50 -2.10
N VAL A 48 -5.17 -18.20 -0.80
CA VAL A 48 -5.27 -16.85 -0.28
C VAL A 48 -3.96 -16.50 0.39
N GLU A 49 -3.32 -15.46 -0.12
CA GLU A 49 -2.11 -14.88 0.44
C GLU A 49 -2.49 -13.67 1.31
N LEU A 50 -1.97 -13.62 2.54
CA LEU A 50 -2.13 -12.49 3.45
C LEU A 50 -0.86 -11.65 3.42
N ARG A 51 -0.98 -10.35 3.16
CA ARG A 51 0.14 -9.42 3.23
C ARG A 51 -0.26 -8.09 3.84
N LYS A 52 0.72 -7.31 4.29
CA LYS A 52 0.51 -5.92 4.73
C LYS A 52 0.02 -5.11 3.54
N ALA A 53 -1.09 -4.40 3.70
CA ALA A 53 -1.59 -3.55 2.64
C ALA A 53 -0.62 -2.38 2.44
N ALA A 54 -0.29 -2.07 1.18
CA ALA A 54 0.45 -0.86 0.88
C ALA A 54 -0.36 0.36 1.35
N GLU A 55 0.30 1.31 2.00
CA GLU A 55 -0.26 2.64 2.14
C GLU A 55 -0.53 3.15 0.73
N LYS A 56 -1.77 3.53 0.43
CA LYS A 56 -2.04 4.31 -0.78
C LYS A 56 -1.20 5.57 -0.62
N LYS A 57 -0.03 5.62 -1.27
CA LYS A 57 0.50 6.90 -1.70
C LYS A 57 -0.64 7.49 -2.52
N GLU A 58 -1.13 8.66 -2.14
CA GLU A 58 -1.96 9.43 -3.05
C GLU A 58 -1.09 9.65 -4.28
N THR A 59 -1.26 8.78 -5.27
CA THR A 59 -0.57 8.90 -6.53
C THR A 59 -1.15 10.16 -7.12
N VAL A 60 -0.38 11.25 -7.02
CA VAL A 60 -0.65 12.47 -7.75
C VAL A 60 -0.93 12.04 -9.18
N SER A 61 -2.12 12.36 -9.68
CA SER A 61 -2.56 11.84 -10.97
C SER A 61 -1.59 12.34 -12.06
N PRO A 62 -1.27 11.53 -13.08
CA PRO A 62 -0.46 11.98 -14.20
C PRO A 62 -0.98 13.27 -14.83
N GLU A 63 -2.30 13.47 -14.82
CA GLU A 63 -2.98 14.66 -15.31
C GLU A 63 -2.70 15.89 -14.44
N PHE A 64 -2.65 15.73 -13.11
CA PHE A 64 -2.26 16.80 -12.21
C PHE A 64 -0.79 17.21 -12.41
N LEU A 65 0.11 16.23 -12.57
CA LEU A 65 1.52 16.51 -12.83
C LEU A 65 1.70 17.27 -14.16
N LYS A 66 0.98 16.85 -15.20
CA LYS A 66 1.02 17.52 -16.51
C LYS A 66 0.51 18.96 -16.43
N MET A 67 -0.59 19.21 -15.70
CA MET A 67 -1.10 20.56 -15.50
C MET A 67 -0.10 21.45 -14.76
N ALA A 68 0.59 20.89 -13.74
CA ALA A 68 1.62 21.62 -13.02
C ALA A 68 2.82 21.97 -13.92
N GLU A 69 3.25 21.05 -14.79
CA GLU A 69 4.31 21.31 -15.79
C GLU A 69 3.91 22.41 -16.77
N GLU A 70 2.69 22.37 -17.31
CA GLU A 70 2.18 23.39 -18.25
C GLU A 70 2.17 24.79 -17.61
N VAL A 71 1.74 24.90 -16.35
CA VAL A 71 1.74 26.17 -15.63
C VAL A 71 3.16 26.68 -15.39
N LEU A 72 4.09 25.81 -14.98
CA LEU A 72 5.48 26.19 -14.75
C LEU A 72 6.17 26.65 -16.03
N ASP A 73 5.91 26.00 -17.16
CA ASP A 73 6.44 26.40 -18.47
C ASP A 73 5.90 27.75 -18.93
N GLU A 74 4.60 28.03 -18.70
CA GLU A 74 4.01 29.35 -19.02
C GLU A 74 4.68 30.47 -18.22
N TYR A 75 4.93 30.24 -16.92
CA TYR A 75 5.66 31.18 -16.08
C TYR A 75 7.12 31.37 -16.55
N ASP A 76 7.84 30.30 -16.88
CA ASP A 76 9.24 30.41 -17.35
C ASP A 76 9.33 31.21 -18.66
N GLN A 77 8.41 30.99 -19.60
CA GLN A 77 8.33 31.78 -20.83
C GLN A 77 8.02 33.25 -20.56
N ALA A 78 7.08 33.54 -19.66
CA ALA A 78 6.74 34.90 -19.26
C ALA A 78 7.94 35.62 -18.63
N PHE A 79 8.70 34.95 -17.76
CA PHE A 79 9.90 35.52 -17.14
C PHE A 79 11.04 35.76 -18.15
N ARG A 80 11.28 34.84 -19.09
CA ARG A 80 12.28 35.03 -20.16
C ARG A 80 11.95 36.22 -21.07
N GLY A 81 10.67 36.40 -21.40
CA GLY A 81 10.21 37.54 -22.21
C GLY A 81 10.39 38.91 -21.54
N LEU A 82 10.60 38.94 -20.21
CA LEU A 82 10.91 40.16 -19.47
C LEU A 82 12.42 40.46 -19.41
N ILE A 83 13.28 39.46 -19.61
CA ILE A 83 14.75 39.61 -19.58
C ILE A 83 15.29 40.10 -20.93
N ASP A 84 14.63 39.75 -22.04
CA ASP A 84 15.01 40.19 -23.41
C ASP A 84 14.50 41.62 -23.75
N ARG A 85 14.12 42.45 -22.76
CA ARG A 85 13.76 43.86 -22.94
C ARG A 85 14.69 44.82 -22.19
#